data_AF-A0A2I0T2Y4-F1
#
_entry.id   AF-A0A2I0T2Y4-F1
#
_cell.length_a   1.000
_cell.length_b   1.000
_cell.length_c   1.000
_cell.angle_alpha   90.00
_cell.angle_beta   90.00
_cell.angle_gamma   90.00
#
_symmetry.space_group_name_H-M   'P 1'
#
loop_
_entity.id
_entity.type
_entity.pdbx_description
1 polymer ?
#
loop_
_entity_poly.entity_id
_entity_poly.type
_entity_poly.pdbx_seq_one_letter_code
_entity_poly.pdbx_strand_id
1 'polypeptide(L)'
;MASPHAGNVPPGVDPEAFSWFQSVDADHSGYISVKELKQALVNSNWSAFNDETCLLMINMFDKTRSGRIDVYGFSALMRFIQQWKNLFQQYDRDQSGSISFNELQQDPAV
;
A
#
# COMPACT_ATOMS: atom_id res chain seq x y z
N MET A 1 -15.22 16.47 26.05
CA MET A 1 -15.43 16.53 24.59
C MET A 1 -14.66 15.38 23.99
N ALA A 2 -15.33 14.38 23.43
CA ALA A 2 -14.72 13.14 22.92
C ALA A 2 -14.77 13.13 21.38
N SER A 3 -13.65 12.79 20.74
CA SER A 3 -13.48 12.78 19.29
C SER A 3 -14.30 11.66 18.61
N PRO A 4 -14.98 11.91 17.47
CA PRO A 4 -15.99 10.99 16.94
C PRO A 4 -15.49 9.94 15.92
N HIS A 5 -14.22 9.48 15.94
CA HIS A 5 -13.71 8.57 14.89
C HIS A 5 -12.86 7.38 15.36
N ALA A 6 -12.81 7.07 16.66
CA ALA A 6 -12.23 5.80 17.10
C ALA A 6 -13.26 4.66 16.91
N GLY A 7 -13.62 4.35 15.67
CA GLY A 7 -14.25 3.07 15.35
C GLY A 7 -13.29 1.95 15.73
N ASN A 8 -13.76 0.90 16.41
CA ASN A 8 -12.94 -0.22 16.87
C ASN A 8 -12.10 -0.79 15.71
N VAL A 9 -10.81 -0.47 15.68
CA VAL A 9 -9.85 -1.05 14.73
C VAL A 9 -9.87 -2.57 14.93
N PRO A 10 -10.06 -3.38 13.87
CA PRO A 10 -10.06 -4.82 14.00
C PRO A 10 -8.72 -5.34 14.57
N PRO A 11 -8.72 -6.37 15.43
CA PRO A 11 -7.48 -6.92 15.98
C PRO A 11 -6.52 -7.38 14.87
N GLY A 12 -5.26 -6.93 14.94
CA GLY A 12 -4.24 -7.29 13.94
C GLY A 12 -4.24 -6.44 12.67
N VAL A 13 -5.11 -5.43 12.58
CA VAL A 13 -5.08 -4.39 11.55
C VAL A 13 -4.28 -3.19 12.06
N ASP A 14 -3.39 -2.69 11.20
CA ASP A 14 -2.69 -1.43 11.46
C ASP A 14 -3.69 -0.25 11.51
N PRO A 15 -3.70 0.59 12.58
CA PRO A 15 -4.66 1.68 12.71
C PRO A 15 -4.62 2.71 11.58
N GLU A 16 -3.44 2.99 11.02
CA GLU A 16 -3.29 3.91 9.90
C GLU A 16 -3.90 3.27 8.64
N ALA A 17 -3.64 1.98 8.42
CA ALA A 17 -4.26 1.25 7.32
C ALA A 17 -5.78 1.19 7.44
N PHE A 18 -6.33 1.07 8.65
CA PHE A 18 -7.77 1.12 8.87
C PHE A 18 -8.36 2.48 8.48
N SER A 19 -7.71 3.58 8.87
CA SER A 19 -8.15 4.94 8.50
C SER A 19 -8.12 5.15 6.99
N TRP A 20 -7.06 4.69 6.32
CA TRP A 20 -6.97 4.76 4.87
C TRP A 20 -8.02 3.88 4.19
N PHE A 21 -8.22 2.66 4.68
CA PHE A 21 -9.21 1.73 4.15
C PHE A 21 -10.59 2.39 4.05
N GLN A 22 -11.02 3.06 5.12
CA GLN A 22 -12.31 3.77 5.15
C GLN A 22 -12.44 4.89 4.10
N SER A 23 -11.31 5.43 3.65
CA SER A 23 -11.28 6.47 2.62
C SER A 23 -11.18 5.89 1.20
N VAL A 24 -10.56 4.72 1.05
CA VAL A 24 -10.36 4.04 -0.23
C VAL A 24 -11.58 3.20 -0.63
N ASP A 25 -12.24 2.54 0.33
CA ASP A 25 -13.50 1.80 0.16
C ASP A 25 -14.67 2.78 -0.05
N ALA A 26 -14.74 3.31 -1.28
CA ALA A 26 -15.63 4.40 -1.65
C ALA A 26 -17.09 3.96 -1.73
N ASP A 27 -17.34 2.69 -2.04
CA ASP A 27 -18.69 2.12 -2.03
C ASP A 27 -19.10 1.53 -0.67
N HIS A 28 -18.18 1.53 0.31
CA HIS A 28 -18.37 0.99 1.65
C HIS A 28 -18.78 -0.48 1.66
N SER A 29 -18.29 -1.26 0.69
CA SER A 29 -18.58 -2.70 0.60
C SER A 29 -17.83 -3.54 1.63
N GLY A 30 -16.83 -2.96 2.31
CA GLY A 30 -15.91 -3.67 3.20
C GLY A 30 -14.78 -4.36 2.44
N TYR A 31 -14.61 -4.07 1.15
CA TYR A 31 -13.54 -4.59 0.31
C TYR A 31 -13.01 -3.50 -0.62
N ILE A 32 -11.71 -3.50 -0.88
CA ILE A 32 -11.10 -2.63 -1.88
C ILE A 32 -10.97 -3.39 -3.20
N SER A 33 -11.63 -2.87 -4.22
CA SER A 33 -11.48 -3.30 -5.62
C SER A 33 -10.23 -2.69 -6.27
N VAL A 34 -9.80 -3.27 -7.40
CA VAL A 34 -8.73 -2.70 -8.25
C VAL A 34 -9.06 -1.26 -8.64
N LYS A 35 -10.33 -0.97 -8.92
CA LYS A 35 -10.80 0.37 -9.33
C LYS A 35 -10.60 1.39 -8.21
N GLU A 36 -10.98 1.05 -6.99
CA GLU A 36 -10.84 1.92 -5.82
C GLU A 36 -9.38 2.14 -5.47
N LEU A 37 -8.56 1.08 -5.50
CA LEU A 37 -7.13 1.19 -5.29
C LEU A 37 -6.48 2.14 -6.31
N LYS A 38 -6.83 2.00 -7.59
CA LYS A 38 -6.34 2.88 -8.66
C LYS A 38 -6.74 4.33 -8.45
N GLN A 39 -7.97 4.58 -7.99
CA GLN A 39 -8.45 5.94 -7.72
C GLN A 39 -7.75 6.58 -6.52
N ALA A 40 -7.34 5.76 -5.54
CA ALA A 40 -6.60 6.23 -4.37
C ALA A 40 -5.11 6.47 -4.65
N LEU A 41 -4.54 5.85 -5.69
CA LEU A 41 -3.13 6.00 -6.06
C LEU A 41 -2.94 7.04 -7.17
N VAL A 42 -2.19 8.09 -6.86
CA VAL A 42 -1.79 9.13 -7.81
C VAL A 42 -0.28 9.24 -7.81
N ASN A 43 0.32 9.30 -9.00
CA ASN A 43 1.76 9.53 -9.14
C ASN A 43 2.13 10.96 -8.70
N SER A 44 3.41 11.19 -8.37
CA SER A 44 3.91 12.53 -7.99
C SER A 44 3.68 13.61 -9.06
N ASN A 45 3.56 13.20 -10.32
CA ASN A 45 3.24 14.05 -11.46
C ASN A 45 1.74 14.14 -11.77
N TRP A 46 0.87 13.72 -10.85
CA TRP A 46 -0.59 13.71 -10.98
C TRP A 46 -1.16 12.78 -12.06
N SER A 47 -0.33 11.94 -12.67
CA SER A 47 -0.82 10.90 -13.59
C SER A 47 -1.46 9.73 -12.85
N ALA A 48 -2.33 9.01 -13.56
CA ALA A 48 -2.94 7.79 -13.05
C ALA A 48 -1.86 6.71 -12.81
N PHE A 49 -1.99 6.00 -11.70
CA PHE A 49 -1.16 4.84 -11.42
C PHE A 49 -1.45 3.70 -12.41
N ASN A 50 -0.45 2.87 -12.71
CA ASN A 50 -0.57 1.81 -13.71
C ASN A 50 -1.55 0.70 -13.28
N ASP A 51 -2.43 0.30 -14.19
CA ASP A 51 -3.51 -0.66 -13.97
C ASP A 51 -2.99 -2.07 -13.66
N GLU A 52 -2.00 -2.55 -14.43
CA GLU A 52 -1.40 -3.87 -14.20
C GLU A 52 -0.73 -3.95 -12.82
N THR A 53 -0.13 -2.85 -12.37
CA THR A 53 0.50 -2.77 -11.05
C THR A 53 -0.54 -2.81 -9.93
N CYS A 54 -1.67 -2.11 -10.07
CA CYS A 54 -2.79 -2.21 -9.12
C CYS A 54 -3.34 -3.64 -9.05
N LEU A 55 -3.50 -4.28 -10.20
CA LEU A 55 -3.97 -5.67 -10.28
C LEU A 55 -3.00 -6.64 -9.58
N LEU A 56 -1.69 -6.47 -9.81
CA LEU A 56 -0.67 -7.25 -9.12
C LEU A 56 -0.75 -7.06 -7.59
N MET A 57 -0.87 -5.82 -7.12
CA MET A 57 -1.01 -5.51 -5.69
C MET A 57 -2.22 -6.19 -5.06
N ILE A 58 -3.40 -6.15 -5.71
CA ILE A 58 -4.59 -6.86 -5.24
C ILE A 58 -4.34 -8.37 -5.21
N ASN A 59 -3.84 -8.94 -6.29
CA ASN A 59 -3.61 -10.39 -6.39
C ASN A 59 -2.64 -10.94 -5.36
N MET A 60 -1.66 -10.16 -4.91
CA MET A 60 -0.71 -10.58 -3.87
C MET A 60 -1.36 -10.78 -2.49
N PHE A 61 -2.48 -10.09 -2.21
CA PHE A 61 -3.12 -10.08 -0.89
C PHE A 61 -4.59 -10.56 -0.90
N ASP A 62 -5.15 -10.85 -2.08
CA ASP A 62 -6.46 -11.47 -2.25
C ASP A 62 -6.44 -12.97 -1.94
N LYS A 63 -6.67 -13.30 -0.66
CA LYS A 63 -6.67 -14.68 -0.17
C LYS A 63 -7.79 -15.54 -0.75
N THR A 64 -8.89 -14.92 -1.16
CA THR A 64 -10.11 -15.63 -1.60
C THR A 64 -10.25 -15.68 -3.11
N ARG A 65 -9.33 -15.05 -3.86
CA ARG A 65 -9.37 -14.91 -5.34
C ARG A 65 -10.66 -14.25 -5.82
N SER A 66 -11.14 -13.30 -5.05
CA SER A 66 -12.36 -12.54 -5.32
C SER A 66 -12.15 -11.33 -6.24
N GLY A 67 -10.89 -10.99 -6.56
CA GLY A 67 -10.50 -9.79 -7.30
C GLY A 67 -10.51 -8.51 -6.45
N ARG A 68 -10.58 -8.65 -5.13
CA ARG A 68 -10.67 -7.56 -4.14
C ARG A 68 -10.05 -8.00 -2.81
N ILE A 69 -9.65 -7.04 -1.99
CA ILE A 69 -9.02 -7.30 -0.69
C ILE A 69 -9.85 -6.72 0.45
N ASP A 70 -9.91 -7.43 1.58
CA ASP A 70 -10.51 -6.90 2.81
C ASP A 70 -9.51 -6.00 3.55
N VAL A 71 -9.94 -5.47 4.70
CA VAL A 71 -9.12 -4.62 5.57
C VAL A 71 -7.81 -5.27 6.03
N TYR A 72 -7.80 -6.59 6.22
CA TYR A 72 -6.60 -7.32 6.64
C TYR A 72 -5.60 -7.44 5.48
N GLY A 73 -6.10 -7.74 4.28
CA GLY A 73 -5.30 -7.75 3.05
C GLY A 73 -4.73 -6.37 2.74
N PHE A 74 -5.53 -5.31 2.89
CA PHE A 74 -5.08 -3.93 2.71
C PHE A 74 -4.02 -3.51 3.74
N SER A 75 -4.21 -3.87 5.01
CA SER A 75 -3.22 -3.62 6.06
C SER A 75 -1.89 -4.34 5.77
N ALA A 76 -1.95 -5.58 5.28
CA ALA A 76 -0.75 -6.32 4.86
C ALA A 76 -0.07 -5.66 3.64
N LEU A 77 -0.84 -5.21 2.65
CA LEU A 77 -0.34 -4.49 1.49
C LEU A 77 0.38 -3.19 1.89
N MET A 78 -0.21 -2.39 2.78
CA MET A 78 0.43 -1.16 3.26
C MET A 78 1.74 -1.43 3.99
N ARG A 79 1.76 -2.43 4.88
CA ARG A 79 2.99 -2.84 5.58
C ARG A 79 4.07 -3.30 4.61
N PHE A 80 3.70 -4.06 3.58
CA PHE A 80 4.60 -4.49 2.53
C PHE A 80 5.18 -3.28 1.78
N ILE A 81 4.35 -2.34 1.33
CA ILE A 81 4.80 -1.11 0.65
C ILE A 81 5.75 -0.31 1.54
N GLN A 82 5.46 -0.17 2.84
CA GLN A 82 6.33 0.55 3.76
C GLN A 82 7.69 -0.13 3.94
N GLN A 83 7.72 -1.47 4.05
CA GLN A 83 8.97 -2.22 4.14
C GLN A 83 9.82 -2.04 2.88
N TRP A 84 9.21 -2.13 1.70
CA TRP A 84 9.91 -1.89 0.43
C TRP A 84 10.39 -0.46 0.29
N LYS A 85 9.60 0.55 0.69
CA LYS A 85 10.05 1.94 0.74
C LYS A 85 11.27 2.11 1.64
N ASN A 86 11.23 1.54 2.84
CA ASN A 86 12.34 1.64 3.79
C ASN A 86 13.60 0.94 3.27
N LEU A 87 13.45 -0.19 2.58
CA LEU A 87 14.57 -0.88 1.94
C LEU A 87 15.12 -0.04 0.78
N PHE A 88 14.25 0.46 -0.10
CA PHE A 88 14.65 1.30 -1.22
C PHE A 88 15.43 2.53 -0.76
N GLN A 89 14.97 3.22 0.28
CA GLN A 89 15.65 4.39 0.85
C GLN A 89 17.01 4.08 1.49
N GLN A 90 17.26 2.82 1.90
CA GLN A 90 18.59 2.42 2.38
C GLN A 90 19.59 2.24 1.23
N TYR A 91 19.09 1.85 0.06
CA TYR A 91 19.88 1.64 -1.15
C TYR A 91 20.10 2.95 -1.93
N ASP A 92 19.04 3.72 -2.17
CA ASP A 92 19.05 5.03 -2.87
C ASP A 92 19.69 6.12 -1.98
N ARG A 93 21.02 6.09 -1.87
CA ARG A 93 21.79 6.92 -0.95
C ARG A 93 21.90 8.36 -1.44
N ASP A 94 21.92 8.54 -2.76
CA ASP A 94 21.93 9.87 -3.34
C ASP A 94 20.53 10.49 -3.45
N GLN A 95 19.49 9.75 -3.06
CA GLN A 95 18.08 10.17 -3.11
C GLN A 95 17.63 10.56 -4.51
N SER A 96 18.22 9.95 -5.54
CA SER A 96 17.86 10.17 -6.94
C SER A 96 16.47 9.59 -7.28
N GLY A 97 15.92 8.73 -6.43
CA GLY A 97 14.67 8.01 -6.66
C GLY A 97 14.87 6.79 -7.55
N SER A 98 16.11 6.32 -7.74
CA SER A 98 16.48 5.12 -8.48
C SER A 98 17.68 4.44 -7.82
N ILE A 99 17.76 3.10 -7.87
CA ILE A 99 18.94 2.38 -7.35
C ILE A 99 19.91 2.15 -8.50
N SER A 100 21.07 2.79 -8.45
CA SER A 100 22.16 2.58 -9.39
C SER A 100 22.91 1.27 -9.11
N PHE A 101 23.67 0.77 -10.09
CA PHE A 101 24.50 -0.43 -9.90
C PHE A 101 25.50 -0.27 -8.75
N ASN A 102 26.08 0.92 -8.59
CA ASN A 102 27.03 1.21 -7.50
C ASN A 102 26.35 1.16 -6.13
N GLU A 103 25.11 1.63 -6.02
CA GLU A 103 24.33 1.57 -4.78
C GLU A 103 23.93 0.12 -4.45
N LEU A 104 23.57 -0.66 -5.47
CA LEU A 104 23.23 -2.08 -5.33
C LEU A 104 24.41 -2.91 -4.80
N GLN A 105 25.64 -2.60 -5.20
CA GLN A 105 26.85 -3.33 -4.77
C GLN A 105 27.35 -2.96 -3.37
N GLN A 106 26.82 -1.91 -2.73
CA GLN A 106 27.33 -1.39 -1.47
C GLN A 106 26.60 -1.90 -0.23
N ASP A 107 25.62 -2.78 -0.38
CA ASP A 107 25.00 -3.48 0.74
C ASP A 107 25.83 -4.73 1.10
N PRO A 108 26.41 -4.83 2.31
CA PRO A 108 27.16 -6.01 2.75
C PRO A 108 26.32 -7.30 2.87
N ALA A 109 25.01 -7.25 2.62
CA ALA A 109 24.11 -8.41 2.62
C ALA A 109 24.03 -9.19 1.28
N VAL A 110 24.75 -8.76 0.23
CA VAL A 110 24.90 -9.49 -1.05
C VAL A 110 26.35 -9.84 -1.36
#